data_AF-A0A9D1EJP4-F1
#
_entry.id   AF-A0A9D1EJP4-F1
#
_cell.length_a   1.000
_cell.length_b   1.000
_cell.length_c   1.000
_cell.angle_alpha   90.00
_cell.angle_beta   90.00
_cell.angle_gamma   90.00
#
_symmetry.space_group_name_H-M   'P 1'
#
loop_
_entity.id
_entity.type
_entity.pdbx_description
1 polymer ?
#
loop_
_entity_poly.entity_id
_entity_poly.type
_entity_poly.pdbx_seq_one_letter_code
_entity_poly.pdbx_strand_id
1 'polypeptide(L)'
;PMVKNMEKLAADFSADPEQTLPEAAVMESAKSYREKKAKPLVKKIVQVMRSIYSAYLDISNKFAKLQAAYNRERSGNERLTNRLEEVLEENRELRIVAADFEHIKAVVGSEQVNAVINRAKQQERIEAEQKRAARRKHNRDAR
;
A
#
# COMPACT_ATOMS: atom_id res chain seq x y z
N PRO A 1 -0.26 -20.77 -15.93
CA PRO A 1 -1.55 -20.21 -15.46
C PRO A 1 -2.70 -21.23 -15.65
N MET A 2 -3.30 -21.70 -14.54
CA MET A 2 -4.39 -22.70 -14.55
C MET A 2 -5.64 -22.24 -15.34
N VAL A 3 -5.77 -20.93 -15.58
CA VAL A 3 -6.89 -20.32 -16.30
C VAL A 3 -6.93 -20.67 -17.80
N LYS A 4 -5.78 -20.95 -18.44
CA LYS A 4 -5.74 -21.31 -19.87
C LYS A 4 -6.48 -22.61 -20.21
N ASN A 5 -6.66 -23.50 -19.22
CA ASN A 5 -7.44 -24.73 -19.41
C ASN A 5 -8.92 -24.54 -19.07
N MET A 6 -9.29 -23.43 -18.44
CA MET A 6 -10.66 -23.19 -17.97
C MET A 6 -11.59 -22.81 -19.13
N GLU A 7 -11.10 -22.07 -20.13
CA GLU A 7 -11.83 -21.77 -21.37
C GLU A 7 -12.12 -23.04 -22.17
N LYS A 8 -11.14 -23.94 -22.27
CA LYS A 8 -11.31 -25.23 -22.94
C LYS A 8 -12.31 -26.12 -22.19
N LEU A 9 -12.23 -26.17 -20.85
CA LEU A 9 -13.21 -26.89 -20.05
C LEU A 9 -14.60 -26.26 -20.15
N ALA A 10 -14.72 -24.94 -20.15
CA ALA A 10 -16.01 -24.28 -20.32
C ALA A 10 -16.64 -24.60 -21.69
N ALA A 11 -15.83 -24.64 -22.75
CA ALA A 11 -16.29 -25.05 -24.08
C ALA A 11 -16.69 -26.53 -24.15
N ASP A 12 -15.93 -27.43 -23.50
CA ASP A 12 -16.22 -28.87 -23.49
C ASP A 12 -17.49 -29.21 -22.67
N PHE A 13 -17.93 -28.31 -21.78
CA PHE A 13 -19.06 -28.51 -20.85
C PHE A 13 -20.20 -27.49 -21.02
N SER A 14 -20.17 -26.63 -22.04
CA SER A 14 -21.27 -25.71 -22.38
C SER A 14 -22.35 -26.35 -23.23
N ALA A 15 -22.14 -27.59 -23.69
CA ALA A 15 -23.13 -28.34 -24.47
C ALA A 15 -24.36 -28.69 -23.63
N ASP A 16 -25.50 -28.85 -24.31
CA ASP A 16 -26.78 -29.23 -23.71
C ASP A 16 -26.60 -30.49 -22.81
N PRO A 17 -27.04 -30.47 -21.54
CA PRO A 17 -26.92 -31.61 -20.65
C PRO A 17 -27.51 -32.91 -21.24
N GLU A 18 -28.56 -32.83 -22.07
CA GLU A 18 -29.13 -34.01 -22.76
C GLU A 18 -28.18 -34.60 -23.82
N GLN A 19 -27.22 -33.82 -24.33
CA GLN A 19 -26.19 -34.28 -25.27
C GLN A 19 -24.92 -34.77 -24.56
N THR A 20 -24.70 -34.37 -23.31
CA THR A 20 -23.48 -34.75 -22.56
C THR A 20 -23.53 -36.16 -21.97
N LEU A 21 -24.73 -36.66 -21.65
CA LEU A 21 -24.94 -38.01 -21.16
C LEU A 21 -25.73 -38.82 -22.21
N PRO A 22 -25.05 -39.60 -23.08
CA PRO A 22 -25.73 -40.30 -24.15
C PRO A 22 -26.70 -41.34 -23.61
N GLU A 23 -27.81 -41.56 -24.31
CA GLU A 23 -28.79 -42.59 -23.96
C GLU A 23 -28.17 -43.99 -23.85
N ALA A 24 -28.80 -44.84 -23.06
CA ALA A 24 -28.40 -46.24 -22.95
C ALA A 24 -28.76 -46.96 -24.24
N ALA A 25 -27.80 -47.70 -24.82
CA ALA A 25 -28.11 -48.51 -25.99
C ALA A 25 -29.04 -49.68 -25.60
N VAL A 26 -29.83 -50.19 -26.55
CA VAL A 26 -30.88 -51.22 -26.34
C VAL A 26 -30.37 -52.50 -25.63
N MET A 27 -29.07 -52.81 -25.70
CA MET A 27 -28.44 -53.95 -25.02
C MET A 27 -27.39 -53.56 -23.97
N GLU A 28 -27.28 -52.29 -23.59
CA GLU A 28 -26.33 -51.83 -22.58
C GLU A 28 -26.87 -52.09 -21.17
N SER A 29 -26.13 -52.87 -20.36
CA SER A 29 -26.50 -53.06 -18.96
C SER A 29 -26.35 -51.76 -18.16
N ALA A 30 -27.24 -51.55 -17.18
CA ALA A 30 -27.17 -50.40 -16.28
C ALA A 30 -25.80 -50.27 -15.58
N LYS A 31 -25.14 -51.40 -15.27
CA LYS A 31 -23.78 -51.43 -14.72
C LYS A 31 -22.76 -50.88 -15.72
N SER A 32 -22.80 -51.32 -16.98
CA SER A 32 -21.92 -50.81 -18.04
C SER A 32 -22.11 -49.30 -18.24
N TYR A 33 -23.37 -48.86 -18.31
CA TYR A 33 -23.72 -47.45 -18.47
C TYR A 33 -23.15 -46.59 -17.34
N ARG A 34 -23.36 -47.01 -16.08
CA ARG A 34 -22.85 -46.30 -14.90
C ARG A 34 -21.32 -46.16 -14.91
N GLU A 35 -20.62 -47.26 -15.17
CA GLU A 35 -19.16 -47.29 -15.09
C GLU A 35 -18.49 -46.57 -16.26
N LYS A 36 -19.06 -46.66 -17.47
CA LYS A 36 -18.43 -46.15 -18.69
C LYS A 36 -18.90 -44.74 -19.10
N LYS A 37 -20.11 -44.32 -18.71
CA LYS A 37 -20.69 -43.04 -19.11
C LYS A 37 -20.88 -42.10 -17.91
N ALA A 38 -21.66 -42.52 -16.91
CA ALA A 38 -22.02 -41.64 -15.79
C ALA A 38 -20.83 -41.28 -14.88
N LYS A 39 -20.06 -42.27 -14.40
CA LYS A 39 -18.90 -42.02 -13.52
C LYS A 39 -17.83 -41.13 -14.17
N PRO A 40 -17.43 -41.35 -15.45
CA PRO A 40 -16.49 -40.46 -16.11
C PRO A 40 -17.01 -39.02 -16.22
N LEU A 41 -18.30 -38.82 -16.50
CA LEU A 41 -18.90 -37.49 -16.56
C LEU A 41 -18.81 -36.78 -15.20
N VAL A 42 -19.24 -37.45 -14.12
CA VAL A 42 -19.14 -36.91 -12.74
C VAL A 42 -17.70 -36.57 -12.38
N LYS A 43 -16.72 -37.43 -12.74
CA LYS A 43 -15.30 -37.16 -12.49
C LYS A 43 -14.85 -35.87 -13.18
N LYS A 44 -15.24 -35.65 -14.45
CA LYS A 44 -14.90 -34.43 -15.17
C LYS A 44 -15.57 -33.20 -14.57
N ILE A 45 -16.84 -33.28 -14.18
CA ILE A 45 -17.56 -32.18 -13.50
C ILE A 45 -16.82 -31.78 -12.21
N VAL A 46 -16.44 -32.76 -11.37
CA VAL A 46 -15.68 -32.49 -10.15
C VAL A 46 -14.33 -31.83 -10.44
N GLN A 47 -13.65 -32.24 -11.52
CA GLN A 47 -12.40 -31.62 -11.94
C GLN A 47 -12.59 -30.16 -12.36
N VAL A 48 -13.63 -29.86 -13.13
CA VAL A 48 -13.99 -28.48 -13.52
C VAL A 48 -14.30 -27.63 -12.29
N MET A 49 -15.15 -28.13 -11.38
CA MET A 49 -15.51 -27.42 -10.15
C MET A 49 -14.30 -27.12 -9.28
N ARG A 50 -13.36 -28.08 -9.13
CA ARG A 50 -12.10 -27.86 -8.40
C ARG A 50 -11.26 -26.77 -9.07
N SER A 51 -11.16 -26.78 -10.40
CA SER A 51 -10.42 -25.75 -11.15
C SER A 51 -11.02 -24.36 -10.98
N ILE A 52 -12.35 -24.23 -11.06
CA ILE A 52 -13.06 -22.97 -10.87
C ILE A 52 -12.82 -22.46 -9.45
N TYR A 53 -12.94 -23.32 -8.44
CA TYR A 53 -12.72 -22.93 -7.04
C TYR A 53 -11.27 -22.48 -6.80
N SER A 54 -10.28 -23.18 -7.37
CA SER A 54 -8.88 -22.73 -7.31
C SER A 54 -8.68 -21.36 -7.97
N ALA A 55 -9.26 -21.14 -9.15
CA ALA A 55 -9.17 -19.85 -9.84
C ALA A 55 -9.84 -18.72 -9.04
N TYR A 56 -10.99 -19.00 -8.41
CA TYR A 56 -11.65 -18.07 -7.50
C TYR A 56 -10.74 -17.70 -6.32
N LEU A 57 -10.14 -18.70 -5.65
CA LEU A 57 -9.23 -18.44 -4.52
C LEU A 57 -8.01 -17.61 -4.95
N ASP A 58 -7.44 -17.90 -6.12
CA ASP A 58 -6.34 -17.12 -6.68
C ASP A 58 -6.73 -15.65 -6.90
N ILE A 59 -7.91 -15.40 -7.47
CA ILE A 59 -8.43 -14.05 -7.72
C ILE A 59 -8.73 -13.34 -6.39
N SER A 60 -9.42 -13.99 -5.46
CA SER A 60 -9.75 -13.43 -4.15
C SER A 60 -8.49 -13.07 -3.36
N ASN A 61 -7.45 -13.92 -3.41
CA ASN A 61 -6.17 -13.63 -2.78
C ASN A 61 -5.44 -12.44 -3.43
N LYS A 62 -5.48 -12.32 -4.76
CA LYS A 62 -4.92 -11.15 -5.47
C LYS A 62 -5.69 -9.89 -5.15
N PHE A 63 -7.01 -9.95 -5.11
CA PHE A 63 -7.88 -8.84 -4.77
C PHE A 63 -7.61 -8.34 -3.34
N ALA A 64 -7.50 -9.25 -2.37
CA ALA A 64 -7.16 -8.87 -0.99
C ALA A 64 -5.80 -8.16 -0.88
N LYS A 65 -4.78 -8.64 -1.61
CA LYS A 65 -3.47 -7.98 -1.69
C LYS A 65 -3.55 -6.60 -2.32
N LEU A 66 -4.30 -6.47 -3.42
CA LEU A 66 -4.51 -5.20 -4.11
C LEU A 66 -5.24 -4.20 -3.21
N GLN A 67 -6.29 -4.63 -2.50
CA GLN A 67 -7.02 -3.77 -1.55
C GLN A 67 -6.12 -3.29 -0.41
N ALA A 68 -5.26 -4.17 0.12
CA ALA A 68 -4.29 -3.80 1.16
C ALA A 68 -3.26 -2.78 0.65
N ALA A 69 -2.75 -2.95 -0.57
CA ALA A 69 -1.83 -2.00 -1.20
C ALA A 69 -2.51 -0.64 -1.43
N TYR A 70 -3.72 -0.64 -2.00
CA TYR A 70 -4.51 0.58 -2.22
C TYR A 70 -4.75 1.35 -0.93
N ASN A 71 -5.14 0.67 0.16
CA ASN A 71 -5.37 1.33 1.44
C ASN A 71 -4.08 1.96 2.00
N ARG A 72 -2.93 1.29 1.85
CA ARG A 72 -1.63 1.84 2.27
C ARG A 72 -1.26 3.08 1.48
N GLU A 73 -1.39 3.03 0.15
CA GLU A 73 -1.11 4.17 -0.72
C GLU A 73 -2.05 5.35 -0.41
N ARG A 74 -3.34 5.08 -0.20
CA ARG A 74 -4.31 6.09 0.19
C ARG A 74 -3.93 6.78 1.51
N SER A 75 -3.64 5.99 2.55
CA SER A 75 -3.20 6.56 3.83
C SER A 75 -1.86 7.28 3.74
N GLY A 76 -0.96 6.83 2.86
CA GLY A 76 0.29 7.53 2.55
C GLY A 76 0.01 8.90 1.92
N ASN A 77 -0.89 8.95 0.94
CA ASN A 77 -1.28 10.18 0.26
C ASN A 77 -1.95 11.17 1.23
N GLU A 78 -2.85 10.72 2.11
CA GLU A 78 -3.46 11.56 3.15
C GLU A 78 -2.39 12.19 4.07
N ARG A 79 -1.37 11.43 4.48
CA ARG A 79 -0.25 11.95 5.28
C ARG A 79 0.58 12.98 4.51
N LEU A 80 0.84 12.73 3.23
CA LEU A 80 1.59 13.66 2.38
C LEU A 80 0.83 14.97 2.16
N THR A 81 -0.49 14.90 1.95
CA THR A 81 -1.35 16.09 1.85
C THR A 81 -1.29 16.91 3.13
N ASN A 82 -1.47 16.29 4.30
CA ASN A 82 -1.39 17.00 5.57
C ASN A 82 -0.02 17.64 5.78
N ARG A 83 1.06 16.91 5.46
CA ARG A 83 2.43 17.44 5.58
C ARG A 83 2.69 18.59 4.61
N LEU A 84 2.12 18.53 3.41
CA LEU A 84 2.21 19.61 2.43
C LEU A 84 1.51 20.87 2.95
N GLU A 85 0.32 20.73 3.53
CA GLU A 85 -0.41 21.84 4.15
C GLU A 85 0.39 22.48 5.29
N GLU A 86 0.93 21.66 6.21
CA GLU A 86 1.81 22.15 7.29
C GLU A 86 3.00 22.94 6.74
N VAL A 87 3.72 22.39 5.75
CA VAL A 87 4.90 23.05 5.16
C VAL A 87 4.51 24.33 4.40
N LEU A 88 3.33 24.37 3.78
CA LEU A 88 2.83 25.58 3.14
C LEU A 88 2.50 26.68 4.15
N GLU A 89 1.93 26.34 5.30
CA GLU A 89 1.72 27.30 6.39
C GLU A 89 3.04 27.77 6.99
N GLU A 90 3.96 26.86 7.32
CA GLU A 90 5.32 27.22 7.78
C GLU A 90 6.02 28.15 6.77
N ASN A 91 5.86 27.90 5.46
CA ASN A 91 6.45 28.76 4.43
C ASN A 91 5.81 30.15 4.39
N ARG A 92 4.48 30.25 4.61
CA ARG A 92 3.79 31.55 4.70
C ARG A 92 4.31 32.36 5.88
N GLU A 93 4.44 31.75 7.06
CA GLU A 93 4.98 32.41 8.25
C GLU A 93 6.42 32.88 8.04
N LEU A 94 7.27 32.03 7.46
CA LEU A 94 8.66 32.39 7.16
C LEU A 94 8.77 33.54 6.16
N ARG A 95 7.88 33.61 5.17
CA ARG A 95 7.85 34.74 4.22
C ARG A 95 7.48 36.05 4.91
N ILE A 96 6.55 36.03 5.86
CA ILE A 96 6.20 37.21 6.66
C ILE A 96 7.40 37.67 7.47
N VAL A 97 8.04 36.76 8.22
CA VAL A 97 9.24 37.07 9.03
C VAL A 97 10.38 37.59 8.15
N ALA A 98 10.59 37.01 6.97
CA ALA A 98 11.60 37.48 6.04
C ALA A 98 11.30 38.89 5.51
N ALA A 99 10.05 39.19 5.19
CA ALA A 99 9.64 40.53 4.77
C ALA A 99 9.85 41.56 5.89
N ASP A 100 9.40 41.25 7.11
CA ASP A 100 9.61 42.10 8.29
C ASP A 100 11.10 42.36 8.54
N PHE A 101 11.93 41.33 8.36
CA PHE A 101 13.37 41.46 8.51
C PHE A 101 14.00 42.40 7.47
N GLU A 102 13.58 42.30 6.20
CA GLU A 102 14.03 43.23 5.16
C GLU A 102 13.54 44.66 5.44
N HIS A 103 12.32 44.84 5.96
CA HIS A 103 11.84 46.14 6.42
C HIS A 103 12.71 46.72 7.54
N ILE A 104 13.09 45.92 8.54
CA ILE A 104 13.96 46.36 9.63
C ILE A 104 15.34 46.77 9.09
N LYS A 105 15.92 45.99 8.18
CA LYS A 105 17.19 46.36 7.53
C LYS A 105 17.08 47.67 6.76
N ALA A 106 15.98 47.92 6.08
CA ALA A 106 15.77 49.16 5.33
C ALA A 106 15.68 50.39 6.26
N VAL A 107 15.09 50.24 7.44
CA VAL A 107 14.92 51.34 8.41
C VAL A 107 16.17 51.57 9.27
N VAL A 108 16.79 50.50 9.76
CA VAL A 108 17.89 50.56 10.73
C VAL A 108 19.26 50.51 10.05
N GLY A 109 19.36 49.86 8.89
CA GLY A 109 20.61 49.62 8.18
C GLY A 109 21.11 48.18 8.34
N SER A 110 21.41 47.54 7.21
CA SER A 110 21.80 46.12 7.13
C SER A 110 23.02 45.75 7.99
N GLU A 111 24.04 46.60 8.06
CA GLU A 111 25.26 46.32 8.82
C GLU A 111 25.00 46.26 10.34
N GLN A 112 24.24 47.22 10.86
CA GLN A 112 23.92 47.31 12.29
C GLN A 112 23.05 46.11 12.71
N VAL A 113 22.03 45.78 11.91
CA VAL A 113 21.18 44.61 12.15
C VAL A 113 21.99 43.31 12.15
N ASN A 114 22.87 43.12 11.17
CA ASN A 114 23.71 41.92 11.09
C ASN A 114 24.70 41.84 12.26
N ALA A 115 25.27 42.96 12.71
CA ALA A 115 26.17 42.99 13.85
C ALA A 115 25.46 42.53 15.14
N VAL A 116 24.24 43.01 15.38
CA VAL A 116 23.41 42.60 16.53
C VAL A 116 23.09 41.10 16.46
N ILE A 117 22.66 40.59 15.30
CA ILE A 117 22.36 39.17 15.12
C ILE A 117 23.60 38.29 15.37
N ASN A 118 24.75 38.67 14.83
CA ASN A 118 25.98 37.91 14.99
C ASN A 118 26.41 37.84 16.47
N ARG A 119 26.29 38.95 17.19
CA ARG A 119 26.56 39.00 18.63
C ARG A 119 25.60 38.08 19.40
N ALA A 120 24.31 38.12 19.09
CA ALA A 120 23.31 37.25 19.72
C ALA A 120 23.62 35.76 19.46
N LYS A 121 23.91 35.38 18.21
CA LYS A 121 24.28 34.00 17.84
C LYS A 121 25.53 33.49 18.55
N GLN A 122 26.54 34.35 18.75
CA GLN A 122 27.75 33.98 19.50
C GLN A 122 27.42 33.71 20.97
N GLN A 123 26.61 34.58 21.57
CA GLN A 123 26.18 34.44 22.97
C GLN A 123 25.41 33.13 23.18
N GLU A 124 24.45 32.81 22.30
CA GLU A 124 23.68 31.56 22.36
C GLU A 124 24.57 30.31 22.29
N ARG A 125 25.61 30.32 21.44
CA ARG A 125 26.56 29.20 21.32
C ARG A 125 27.36 29.01 22.62
N ILE A 126 27.85 30.09 23.20
CA ILE A 126 28.59 30.06 24.46
C ILE A 126 27.71 29.47 25.57
N GLU A 127 26.46 29.94 25.68
CA GLU A 127 25.51 29.43 26.67
C GLU A 127 25.15 27.95 26.46
N ALA A 128 24.97 27.52 25.21
CA ALA A 128 24.70 26.14 24.88
C ALA A 128 25.88 25.21 25.25
N GLU A 129 27.12 25.65 25.01
CA GLU A 129 28.32 24.91 25.40
C GLU A 129 28.50 24.84 26.92
N GLN A 130 28.28 25.95 27.63
CA GLN A 130 28.31 25.98 29.09
C GLN A 130 27.26 25.03 29.69
N LYS A 131 26.02 25.03 29.17
CA LYS A 131 24.97 24.09 29.58
C LYS A 131 25.37 22.64 29.32
N ARG A 132 25.97 22.34 28.16
CA ARG A 132 26.49 20.99 27.84
C ARG A 132 27.61 20.58 28.78
N ALA A 133 28.54 21.48 29.10
CA ALA A 133 29.65 21.23 30.02
C ALA A 133 29.15 20.98 31.45
N ALA A 134 28.19 21.77 31.94
CA ALA A 134 27.57 21.59 33.26
C ALA A 134 26.87 20.23 33.37
N ARG A 135 26.10 19.83 32.34
CA ARG A 135 25.46 18.50 32.29
C ARG A 135 26.48 17.37 32.31
N ARG A 136 27.62 17.51 31.62
CA ARG A 136 28.70 16.51 31.62
C ARG A 136 29.40 16.38 32.97
N LYS A 137 29.60 17.48 33.69
CA LYS A 137 30.16 17.46 35.05
C LYS A 137 29.23 16.76 36.02
N HIS A 138 27.95 17.15 36.03
CA HIS A 138 26.92 16.54 36.88
C HIS A 138 26.78 15.02 36.67
N ASN A 139 26.95 14.54 35.44
CA ASN A 139 26.84 13.11 35.13
C ASN A 139 28.12 12.31 35.49
N ARG A 140 29.25 12.98 35.72
CA ARG A 140 30.50 12.36 36.20
C ARG A 140 30.52 12.25 37.72
N ASP A 141 29.98 13.23 38.43
CA ASP A 141 29.93 13.25 39.90
C ASP A 141 28.85 12.32 40.48
N ALA A 142 27.95 11.80 39.62
CA ALA A 142 26.89 10.86 39.97
C ALA A 142 27.26 9.37 39.77
N ARG A 143 28.53 9.06 39.46
CA ARG A 143 29.09 7.70 39.34
C ARG A 143 30.10 7.44 40.45
#